data_AF-A0A8S3CRP6-F1
#
_entry.id   AF-A0A8S3CRP6-F1
#
_cell.length_a   1.000
_cell.length_b   1.000
_cell.length_c   1.000
_cell.angle_alpha   90.00
_cell.angle_beta   90.00
_cell.angle_gamma   90.00
#
_symmetry.space_group_name_H-M   'P 1'
#
loop_
_entity.id
_entity.type
_entity.pdbx_description
1 polymer ?
#
loop_
_entity_poly.entity_id
_entity_poly.type
_entity_poly.pdbx_seq_one_letter_code
_entity_poly.pdbx_strand_id
1 'polypeptide(L)' 'MYFVVFYGSTADFAWVSDAAIIPYQGVEAFTKYAQEMVDKAQMKSQK' A
#
# COMPACT_ATOMS: atom_id res chain seq x y z
N MET A 1 2.21 7.66 -13.35
CA MET A 1 1.91 6.24 -13.11
C MET A 1 3.21 5.46 -13.14
N TYR A 2 3.33 4.39 -12.38
CA TYR A 2 4.47 3.48 -12.37
C TYR A 2 4.06 2.06 -12.77
N PHE A 3 4.91 1.37 -13.52
CA PHE A 3 4.80 -0.07 -13.72
C PHE A 3 5.46 -0.79 -12.54
N VAL A 4 4.71 -1.65 -11.85
CA VAL A 4 5.20 -2.39 -10.68
C VAL A 4 5.06 -3.90 -10.88
N VAL A 5 5.99 -4.65 -10.29
CA VAL A 5 5.96 -6.11 -10.23
C VAL A 5 5.82 -6.51 -8.77
N PHE A 6 4.85 -7.37 -8.47
CA PHE A 6 4.60 -7.83 -7.11
C PHE A 6 5.53 -9.01 -6.77
N TYR A 7 6.24 -8.89 -5.65
CA TYR A 7 7.01 -10.01 -5.09
C TYR A 7 6.06 -11.05 -4.50
N GLY A 8 6.18 -12.31 -4.91
CA GLY A 8 5.31 -13.40 -4.46
C GLY A 8 5.59 -14.72 -5.19
N SER A 9 4.85 -15.78 -4.85
CA SER A 9 4.94 -17.08 -5.53
C SER A 9 4.37 -17.07 -6.96
N THR A 10 3.52 -16.09 -7.27
CA THR A 10 3.01 -15.83 -8.62
C THR A 10 3.62 -14.55 -9.16
N ALA A 11 4.13 -14.58 -10.39
CA ALA A 11 4.55 -13.37 -11.07
C ALA A 11 3.30 -12.55 -11.45
N ASP A 12 3.17 -11.36 -10.86
CA ASP A 12 2.05 -10.46 -11.10
C ASP A 12 2.55 -9.02 -11.27
N PHE A 13 1.86 -8.21 -12.07
CA PHE A 13 2.28 -6.84 -12.41
C PHE A 13 1.09 -5.92 -12.70
N ALA A 14 1.27 -4.62 -12.46
CA ALA A 14 0.23 -3.63 -12.69
C ALA A 14 0.80 -2.23 -13.01
N TRP A 15 -0.04 -1.40 -13.65
CA TRP A 15 0.18 0.05 -13.71
C TRP A 15 -0.52 0.72 -12.53
N VAL A 16 0.24 1.43 -11.70
CA VAL A 16 -0.23 2.02 -10.45
C VAL A 16 -0.10 3.54 -10.51
N SER A 17 -1.08 4.25 -9.97
CA SER A 17 -1.04 5.71 -9.86
C SER A 17 0.09 6.17 -8.93
N ASP A 18 0.71 7.32 -9.23
CA ASP A 18 1.78 7.88 -8.41
C ASP A 18 1.32 8.15 -6.98
N ALA A 19 0.04 8.48 -6.80
CA ALA A 19 -0.59 8.69 -5.50
C ALA A 19 -0.70 7.43 -4.64
N ALA A 20 -0.55 6.23 -5.23
CA ALA A 20 -0.64 4.95 -4.54
C ALA A 20 0.74 4.29 -4.33
N ILE A 21 1.83 4.92 -4.78
CA ILE A 21 3.20 4.44 -4.60
C ILE A 21 3.80 5.05 -3.34
N ILE A 22 4.34 4.19 -2.48
CA ILE A 22 5.03 4.59 -1.25
C ILE A 22 6.41 3.94 -1.27
N PRO A 23 7.49 4.71 -1.06
CA PRO A 23 8.83 4.17 -0.98
C PRO A 23 8.94 3.10 0.11
N TYR A 24 9.52 1.95 -0.23
CA TYR A 24 9.71 0.87 0.73
C TYR A 24 10.78 1.25 1.75
N GLN A 25 10.43 1.20 3.04
CA GLN A 25 11.31 1.55 4.16
C GLN A 25 11.55 0.36 5.13
N GLY A 26 11.23 -0.86 4.71
CA GLY A 26 11.30 -2.06 5.54
C GLY A 26 9.92 -2.54 6.03
N VAL A 27 9.89 -3.77 6.55
CA VAL A 27 8.65 -4.47 6.94
C VAL A 27 7.94 -3.77 8.10
N GLU A 28 8.68 -3.27 9.09
CA GLU A 28 8.08 -2.59 10.25
C GLU A 28 7.34 -1.30 9.84
N ALA A 29 7.94 -0.53 8.91
CA ALA A 29 7.32 0.67 8.36
C ALA A 29 6.04 0.34 7.58
N PHE A 30 6.00 -0.78 6.85
CA PHE A 30 4.81 -1.26 6.18
C PHE A 30 3.68 -1.59 7.16
N THR A 31 3.97 -2.34 8.23
CA THR A 31 2.97 -2.70 9.24
C THR A 31 2.36 -1.46 9.90
N LYS A 32 3.19 -0.47 10.24
CA LYS A 32 2.71 0.81 10.80
C LYS A 32 1.81 1.55 9.80
N TYR A 33 2.25 1.67 8.55
CA TYR A 33 1.45 2.31 7.50
C TYR A 33 0.09 1.61 7.31
N ALA A 34 0.07 0.28 7.26
CA ALA A 34 -1.15 -0.49 7.09
C ALA A 34 -2.16 -0.20 8.22
N GLN A 35 -1.69 -0.17 9.47
CA GLN A 35 -2.53 0.16 10.62
C GLN A 35 -3.10 1.58 10.51
N GLU A 36 -2.27 2.58 10.20
CA GLU A 36 -2.71 3.98 10.06
C GLU A 36 -3.79 4.16 8.98
N MET A 37 -3.70 3.39 7.88
CA MET A 37 -4.69 3.44 6.80
C MET A 37 -6.01 2.78 7.18
N VAL A 38 -5.97 1.68 7.94
CA VAL A 38 -7.16 1.03 8.51
C VAL A 38 -7.88 1.98 9.46
N ASP A 39 -7.14 2.60 10.39
CA ASP A 39 -7.70 3.53 11.37
C ASP A 39 -8.40 4.72 10.67
N LYS A 40 -7.75 5.29 9.65
CA LYS A 40 -8.33 6.35 8.81
C LYS A 40 -9.59 5.92 8.08
N ALA A 41 -9.65 4.67 7.61
CA ALA A 41 -10.82 4.14 6.90
C ALA A 41 -12.01 3.95 7.85
N GLN A 42 -11.76 3.45 9.06
CA GLN A 42 -12.80 3.28 10.08
C GLN A 42 -13.40 4.62 10.52
N MET A 43 -12.57 5.65 10.73
CA MET A 43 -13.06 7.00 11.07
C MET A 43 -13.93 7.63 9.97
N LYS A 44 -13.71 7.29 8.69
CA LYS A 44 -14.56 7.74 7.58
C LYS A 44 -15.91 7.02 7.52
N SER A 45 -15.99 5.80 8.04
CA SER A 45 -17.22 4.99 8.03
C SER A 45 -18.19 5.34 9.16
N GLN A 46 -17.80 6.19 10.11
CA GLN A 46 -18.60 6.62 11.26
C GLN A 46 -19.19 8.04 11.13
N LYS A 47 -19.11 8.67 9.95
CA LYS A 47 -19.82 9.92 9.62
C LYS A 47 -21.01 9.65 8.72
#